data_AF-A0A968DLK7-F1
#
_entry.id   AF-A0A968DLK7-F1
#
_cell.length_a   1.000
_cell.length_b   1.000
_cell.length_c   1.000
_cell.angle_alpha   90.00
_cell.angle_beta   90.00
_cell.angle_gamma   90.00
#
_symmetry.space_group_name_H-M   'P 1'
#
loop_
_entity.id
_entity.type
_entity.pdbx_description
1 polymer ?
#
loop_
_entity_poly.entity_id
_entity_poly.type
_entity_poly.pdbx_seq_one_letter_code
_entity_poly.pdbx_strand_id
1 'polypeptide(L)'
;EEWVNSADSEGVAVVLDIQPGYASINYEVNRLKEFFYLPHVHLALDPEFIMEDGEIPGQSIGQIYADQINEVQEFLNEIALET
;
A
#
# COMPACT_ATOMS: atom_id res chain seq x y z
N GLU A 1 1.39 6.41 -13.07
CA GLU A 1 2.69 6.60 -13.75
C GLU A 1 3.07 8.06 -13.94
N GLU A 2 2.34 8.89 -14.70
CA GLU A 2 2.74 10.29 -14.99
C GLU A 2 3.16 11.09 -13.74
N TRP A 3 2.31 11.11 -12.71
CA TRP A 3 2.60 11.82 -11.46
C TRP A 3 3.81 11.25 -10.72
N VAL A 4 4.00 9.93 -10.75
CA VAL A 4 5.13 9.26 -10.10
C VAL A 4 6.44 9.62 -10.79
N ASN A 5 6.44 9.66 -12.13
CA ASN A 5 7.61 10.02 -12.93
C ASN A 5 7.94 11.52 -12.79
N SER A 6 6.92 12.39 -12.75
CA SER A 6 7.14 13.81 -12.51
C SER A 6 7.74 14.07 -11.13
N ALA A 7 7.28 13.36 -10.10
CA ALA A 7 7.84 13.47 -8.75
C ALA A 7 9.32 13.08 -8.71
N ASP A 8 9.73 12.01 -9.39
CA ASP A 8 11.13 11.60 -9.51
C ASP A 8 11.99 12.72 -10.12
N SER A 9 11.53 13.31 -11.23
CA SER A 9 12.27 14.38 -11.94
C SER A 9 12.49 15.64 -11.10
N GLU A 10 11.64 15.86 -10.09
CA GLU A 10 11.69 16.99 -9.16
C GLU A 10 12.33 16.61 -7.81
N GLY A 11 12.79 15.37 -7.64
CA GLY A 11 13.37 14.87 -6.39
C GLY A 11 12.36 14.78 -5.24
N VAL A 12 11.08 14.55 -5.56
CA VAL A 12 9.96 14.49 -4.62
C VAL A 12 9.61 13.03 -4.34
N ALA A 13 9.50 12.68 -3.07
CA ALA A 13 9.02 11.36 -2.64
C ALA A 13 7.51 11.21 -2.90
N VAL A 14 7.10 10.01 -3.31
CA VAL A 14 5.69 9.64 -3.47
C VAL A 14 5.34 8.64 -2.38
N VAL A 15 4.23 8.90 -1.68
CA VAL A 15 3.65 7.92 -0.76
C VAL A 15 2.35 7.43 -1.37
N LEU A 16 2.29 6.15 -1.72
CA LEU A 16 1.07 5.49 -2.18
C LEU A 16 0.28 5.06 -0.96
N ASP A 17 -0.81 5.77 -0.70
CA ASP A 17 -1.71 5.52 0.42
C ASP A 17 -2.81 4.54 0.01
N ILE A 18 -2.84 3.37 0.66
CA ILE A 18 -3.79 2.30 0.37
C ILE A 18 -4.84 2.22 1.48
N GLN A 19 -6.10 2.36 1.07
CA GLN A 19 -7.30 2.11 1.88
C GLN A 19 -8.04 0.91 1.26
N PRO A 20 -7.89 -0.32 1.79
CA PRO A 20 -8.29 -1.54 1.07
C PRO A 20 -9.80 -1.72 0.85
N GLY A 21 -10.66 -1.03 1.61
CA GLY A 21 -12.10 -1.27 1.52
C GLY A 21 -12.43 -2.72 1.90
N TYR A 22 -13.15 -3.41 1.01
CA TYR A 22 -13.46 -4.84 1.13
C TYR A 22 -12.40 -5.76 0.50
N ALA A 23 -11.35 -5.20 -0.10
CA ALA A 23 -10.26 -5.99 -0.66
C ALA A 23 -9.25 -6.37 0.44
N SER A 24 -8.48 -7.43 0.20
CA SER A 24 -7.34 -7.72 1.07
C SER A 24 -6.19 -6.75 0.82
N ILE A 25 -5.41 -6.46 1.86
CA ILE A 25 -4.20 -5.63 1.75
C ILE A 25 -3.26 -6.19 0.67
N ASN A 26 -3.05 -7.51 0.67
CA ASN A 26 -2.19 -8.18 -0.32
C ASN A 26 -2.70 -8.00 -1.75
N TYR A 27 -4.01 -7.94 -1.98
CA TYR A 27 -4.56 -7.67 -3.31
C TYR A 27 -4.19 -6.26 -3.78
N GLU A 28 -4.42 -5.24 -2.94
CA GLU A 28 -4.12 -3.84 -3.29
C GLU A 28 -2.62 -3.59 -3.45
N VAL A 29 -1.79 -4.11 -2.54
CA VAL A 29 -0.33 -3.96 -2.61
C VAL A 29 0.23 -4.61 -3.88
N ASN A 30 -0.21 -5.83 -4.23
CA ASN A 30 0.27 -6.49 -5.45
C ASN A 30 -0.11 -5.73 -6.74
N ARG A 31 -1.24 -5.03 -6.77
CA ARG A 31 -1.63 -4.20 -7.93
C ARG A 31 -0.67 -3.04 -8.18
N LEU A 32 0.09 -2.62 -7.16
CA LEU A 32 1.03 -1.51 -7.23
C LEU A 32 2.50 -1.97 -7.28
N LYS A 33 2.74 -3.29 -7.43
CA LYS A 33 4.08 -3.90 -7.37
C LYS A 33 5.13 -3.16 -8.21
N GLU A 34 4.78 -2.76 -9.43
CA GLU A 34 5.71 -2.08 -10.36
C GLU A 34 6.25 -0.76 -9.80
N PHE A 35 5.47 -0.03 -9.00
CA PHE A 35 5.91 1.25 -8.43
C PHE A 35 6.91 1.07 -7.29
N PHE A 36 6.90 -0.07 -6.60
CA PHE A 36 7.83 -0.30 -5.48
C PHE A 36 9.26 -0.61 -5.92
N TYR A 37 9.49 -0.84 -7.22
CA TYR A 37 10.85 -0.85 -7.79
C TYR A 37 11.45 0.56 -7.93
N LEU A 38 10.64 1.61 -7.75
CA LEU A 38 11.09 3.00 -7.85
C LEU A 38 11.53 3.49 -6.46
N PRO A 39 12.81 3.85 -6.25
CA PRO A 39 13.33 4.19 -4.91
C PRO A 39 12.69 5.40 -4.22
N HIS A 40 12.03 6.30 -4.97
CA HIS A 40 11.32 7.46 -4.42
C HIS A 40 9.86 7.17 -4.06
N VAL A 41 9.39 5.93 -4.25
CA VAL A 41 8.04 5.50 -3.92
C VAL A 41 8.04 4.76 -2.58
N HIS A 42 7.12 5.13 -1.72
CA HIS A 42 6.88 4.52 -0.41
C HIS A 42 5.42 4.07 -0.29
N LEU A 43 5.17 3.11 0.60
CA LEU A 43 3.84 2.58 0.90
C LEU A 43 3.32 3.14 2.23
N ALA A 44 2.06 3.60 2.24
CA ALA A 44 1.28 3.79 3.45
C ALA A 44 0.08 2.82 3.43
N LEU A 45 -0.18 2.19 4.59
CA LEU A 45 -1.34 1.34 4.81
C LEU A 45 -2.27 2.05 5.78
N ASP A 46 -3.44 2.46 5.30
CA ASP A 46 -4.47 3.05 6.13
C ASP A 46 -5.58 2.03 6.41
N PRO A 47 -5.70 1.56 7.66
CA PRO A 47 -6.63 0.50 8.01
C PRO A 47 -8.06 0.99 8.19
N GLU A 48 -8.33 2.30 8.24
CA GLU A 48 -9.61 2.81 8.74
C GLU A 48 -10.83 2.35 7.93
N PHE A 49 -10.61 2.00 6.65
CA PHE A 49 -11.62 1.47 5.73
C PHE A 49 -11.48 -0.01 5.41
N ILE A 50 -10.73 -0.80 6.19
CA ILE A 50 -10.76 -2.27 6.06
C ILE A 50 -12.10 -2.77 6.58
N MET A 51 -12.96 -3.28 5.70
CA MET A 51 -14.34 -3.66 6.00
C MET A 51 -14.59 -5.16 5.82
N GLU A 52 -15.36 -5.74 6.73
CA GLU A 52 -15.97 -7.06 6.58
C GLU A 52 -17.35 -7.00 5.88
N ASP A 53 -17.87 -8.16 5.48
CA ASP A 53 -19.19 -8.27 4.83
C ASP A 53 -20.30 -7.65 5.69
N GLY A 54 -20.93 -6.61 5.14
CA GLY A 54 -22.02 -5.88 5.80
C GLY A 54 -21.58 -4.68 6.65
N GLU A 55 -20.28 -4.46 6.83
CA GLU A 55 -19.78 -3.22 7.43
C GLU A 55 -19.88 -2.05 6.44
N ILE A 56 -20.01 -0.83 6.96
CA ILE A 56 -20.17 0.38 6.15
C ILE A 56 -18.99 1.32 6.44
N PRO A 57 -18.24 1.75 5.41
CA PRO A 57 -17.20 2.77 5.53
C PRO A 57 -17.69 4.02 6.28
N GLY A 58 -16.92 4.45 7.28
CA GLY A 58 -17.26 5.61 8.12
C GLY A 58 -18.31 5.34 9.22
N GLN A 59 -18.82 4.12 9.33
CA GLN A 59 -19.60 3.65 10.50
C GLN A 59 -18.83 2.62 11.31
N SER A 60 -18.16 1.68 10.62
CA SER A 60 -17.13 0.82 11.19
C SER A 60 -15.75 1.47 10.97
N ILE A 61 -14.82 1.20 11.89
CA ILE A 61 -13.41 1.58 11.75
C ILE A 61 -12.62 0.28 11.64
N GLY A 62 -11.99 0.10 10.49
CA GLY A 62 -11.18 -1.07 10.19
C GLY A 62 -9.91 -1.16 11.04
N GLN A 63 -9.31 -2.34 11.05
CA GLN A 63 -8.11 -2.63 11.82
C GLN A 63 -7.12 -3.43 10.99
N ILE A 64 -5.84 -3.28 11.33
CA ILE A 64 -4.75 -4.08 10.80
C ILE A 64 -3.99 -4.71 11.97
N TYR A 65 -3.58 -5.96 11.79
CA TYR A 65 -2.87 -6.73 12.78
C TYR A 65 -1.38 -6.87 12.43
N ALA A 66 -0.57 -7.22 13.42
CA ALA A 66 0.89 -7.27 13.28
C ALA A 66 1.36 -8.28 12.22
N ASP A 67 0.67 -9.41 12.09
CA ASP A 67 0.94 -10.41 11.06
C ASP A 67 0.72 -9.86 9.65
N GLN A 68 -0.37 -9.13 9.42
CA GLN A 68 -0.64 -8.48 8.14
C GLN A 68 0.41 -7.41 7.79
N ILE A 69 0.89 -6.66 8.79
CA ILE A 69 2.01 -5.71 8.59
C ILE A 69 3.28 -6.47 8.20
N ASN A 70 3.59 -7.56 8.90
CA ASN A 70 4.78 -8.38 8.61
C ASN A 70 4.73 -8.99 7.21
N GLU A 71 3.56 -9.44 6.73
CA GLU A 71 3.39 -9.94 5.36
C GLU A 71 3.73 -8.88 4.31
N VAL A 72 3.26 -7.64 4.50
CA VAL A 72 3.59 -6.53 3.59
C VAL A 72 5.06 -6.14 3.67
N GLN A 73 5.65 -6.16 4.86
CA GLN A 73 7.09 -5.92 5.02
C GLN A 73 7.93 -6.97 4.29
N GLU A 74 7.56 -8.24 4.38
CA GLU A 74 8.25 -9.32 3.67
C GLU A 74 8.13 -9.11 2.14
N PHE A 75 6.94 -8.77 1.64
CA PHE A 75 6.73 -8.45 0.23
C PHE A 75 7.63 -7.31 -0.27
N LEU A 76 7.75 -6.22 0.50
CA LEU A 76 8.65 -5.11 0.15
C LEU A 76 10.12 -5.51 0.24
N ASN A 77 10.49 -6.35 1.19
CA ASN A 77 11.84 -6.88 1.34
C ASN A 77 12.24 -7.77 0.15
N GLU A 78 11.33 -8.61 -0.34
CA GLU A 78 11.54 -9.40 -1.56
C GLU A 78 11.84 -8.49 -2.76
N ILE A 79 11.07 -7.41 -2.95
CA ILE A 79 11.31 -6.44 -4.03
C ILE A 79 12.68 -5.76 -3.87
N ALA A 80 13.03 -5.35 -2.65
CA ALA A 80 14.33 -4.71 -2.38
C ALA A 80 15.52 -5.64 -2.65
N LEU A 81 15.36 -6.95 -2.52
CA LEU A 81 16.39 -7.94 -2.85
C LEU A 81 16.51 -8.21 -4.35
N GLU A 82 15.51 -7.86 -5.15
CA GLU A 82 15.52 -8.00 -6.60
C GLU A 82 16.21 -6.83 -7.34
N THR A 83 16.43 -5.69 -6.67
CA THR A 83 17.02 -4.45 -7.21
C THR A 83 18.48 -4.26 -6.82
#